data_AF-A0A954TUN6-F1
#
_entry.id   AF-A0A954TUN6-F1
#
_cell.length_a   1.000
_cell.length_b   1.000
_cell.length_c   1.000
_cell.angle_alpha   90.00
_cell.angle_beta   90.00
_cell.angle_gamma   90.00
#
_symmetry.space_group_name_H-M   'P 1'
#
loop_
_entity.id
_entity.type
_entity.pdbx_description
1 polymer ?
#
loop_
_entity_poly.entity_id
_entity_poly.type
_entity_poly.pdbx_seq_one_letter_code
_entity_poly.pdbx_strand_id
1 'polypeptide(L)' 'MRGALVGATLVVPSRQLYRWLTDRIGNFQELRPYLDLWKAIPCENGVFEIVEIEQDGESLDVPRIPKGTDGRARR' A
#
# COMPACT_ATOMS: atom_id res chain seq x y z
N MET A 1 17.65 9.02 7.45
CA MET A 1 17.98 8.95 6.01
C MET A 1 19.42 9.42 5.84
N ARG A 2 20.29 8.74 5.08
CA ARG A 2 21.71 9.14 4.90
C ARG A 2 21.89 10.36 3.97
N GLY A 3 21.02 11.36 4.06
CA GLY A 3 21.03 12.57 3.20
C GLY A 3 20.75 12.35 1.71
N ALA A 4 20.61 11.11 1.23
CA ALA A 4 20.40 10.80 -0.18
C ALA A 4 18.96 11.03 -0.69
N LEU A 5 18.00 11.18 0.22
CA LEU A 5 16.58 11.38 -0.10
C LEU A 5 16.06 12.57 0.69
N VAL A 6 15.33 13.46 0.00
CA VAL A 6 14.65 14.63 0.60
C VAL A 6 13.23 14.29 1.08
N GLY A 7 12.70 13.13 0.70
CA GLY A 7 11.39 12.64 1.10
C GLY A 7 11.03 11.35 0.38
N ALA A 8 9.89 10.75 0.75
CA ALA A 8 9.34 9.58 0.08
C ALA A 8 7.81 9.54 0.20
N THR A 9 7.16 9.02 -0.83
CA THR A 9 5.70 8.77 -0.85
C THR A 9 5.46 7.27 -1.01
N LEU A 10 4.64 6.71 -0.12
CA LEU A 10 4.21 5.32 -0.15
C LEU A 10 2.75 5.26 -0.62
N VAL A 11 2.53 4.75 -1.83
CA VAL A 11 1.18 4.58 -2.38
C VAL A 11 0.69 3.17 -2.05
N VAL A 12 -0.46 3.05 -1.39
CA VAL A 12 -1.02 1.76 -0.95
C VAL A 12 -2.53 1.69 -1.19
N PRO A 13 -3.07 0.49 -1.49
CA PRO A 13 -4.51 0.28 -1.57
C PRO A 13 -5.24 0.59 -0.27
N SER A 14 -6.50 1.02 -0.43
CA SER A 14 -7.47 1.03 0.65
C SER A 14 -7.86 -0.40 1.05
N ARG A 15 -8.52 -0.54 2.20
CA ARG A 15 -9.09 -1.84 2.61
C ARG A 15 -10.16 -2.35 1.63
N GLN A 16 -10.87 -1.44 0.98
CA GLN A 16 -11.92 -1.78 0.01
C GLN A 16 -11.29 -2.32 -1.28
N LEU A 17 -10.28 -1.65 -1.81
CA LEU A 17 -9.53 -2.14 -2.98
C LEU A 17 -8.83 -3.48 -2.67
N TYR A 18 -8.21 -3.60 -1.49
CA TYR A 18 -7.52 -4.82 -1.03
C TYR A 18 -8.38 -6.09 -1.15
N ARG A 19 -9.69 -6.00 -0.91
CA ARG A 19 -10.63 -7.15 -1.00
C ARG A 19 -10.56 -7.86 -2.35
N TRP A 20 -10.27 -7.12 -3.42
CA TRP A 20 -10.32 -7.61 -4.79
C TRP A 20 -8.94 -8.04 -5.34
N LEU A 21 -7.87 -7.79 -4.58
CA LEU A 21 -6.49 -8.06 -4.97
C LEU A 21 -6.01 -9.44 -4.51
N THR A 22 -4.77 -9.80 -4.86
CA THR A 22 -4.14 -11.01 -4.33
C THR A 22 -3.98 -10.92 -2.82
N ASP A 23 -4.17 -12.05 -2.14
CA ASP A 23 -4.12 -12.13 -0.68
C ASP A 23 -2.78 -11.61 -0.11
N ARG A 24 -2.86 -10.95 1.05
CA ARG A 24 -1.72 -10.38 1.81
C ARG A 24 -0.94 -9.27 1.10
N ILE A 25 -1.52 -8.59 0.11
CA ILE A 25 -1.01 -7.29 -0.35
C ILE A 25 -1.16 -6.23 0.77
N GLY A 26 -0.15 -5.38 0.96
CA GLY A 26 -0.23 -4.30 1.95
C GLY A 26 -1.39 -3.35 1.65
N ASN A 27 -2.06 -2.87 2.71
CA ASN A 27 -3.12 -1.87 2.61
C ASN A 27 -2.99 -0.84 3.75
N PHE A 28 -3.59 0.34 3.58
CA PHE A 28 -3.44 1.42 4.54
C PHE A 28 -3.91 1.04 5.96
N GLN A 29 -4.99 0.28 6.09
CA GLN A 29 -5.51 -0.14 7.40
C GLN A 29 -4.51 -1.00 8.19
N GLU A 30 -3.72 -1.85 7.51
CA GLU A 30 -2.65 -2.62 8.15
C GLU A 30 -1.46 -1.76 8.59
N LEU A 31 -1.20 -0.64 7.89
CA LEU A 31 -0.13 0.30 8.25
C LEU A 31 -0.51 1.24 9.38
N ARG A 32 -1.81 1.53 9.55
CA ARG A 32 -2.33 2.50 10.53
C ARG A 32 -1.76 2.35 11.95
N PRO A 33 -1.60 1.13 12.53
CA PRO A 33 -1.03 0.97 13.86
C PRO A 33 0.44 1.40 13.99
N TYR A 34 1.18 1.48 12.88
CA TYR A 34 2.59 1.85 12.84
C TYR A 34 2.83 3.34 12.63
N LEU A 35 1.79 4.14 12.38
CA LEU A 35 1.95 5.56 12.08
C LEU A 35 2.60 6.32 13.25
N ASP A 36 2.26 5.98 14.49
CA ASP A 36 2.84 6.64 15.66
C ASP A 36 4.32 6.29 15.83
N LEU A 37 4.70 5.04 15.51
CA LEU A 37 6.11 4.64 15.46
C LEU A 37 6.87 5.45 14.41
N TRP A 38 6.31 5.63 13.21
CA TRP A 38 6.97 6.38 12.14
C TRP A 38 7.07 7.87 12.43
N LYS A 39 6.02 8.47 13.04
CA LYS A 39 6.04 9.87 13.49
C LYS A 39 7.08 10.13 14.59
N ALA A 40 7.40 9.13 15.40
CA ALA A 40 8.40 9.25 16.46
C ALA A 40 9.84 9.24 15.94
N ILE A 41 10.08 8.92 14.67
CA ILE A 41 11.43 8.91 14.09
C ILE A 41 11.91 10.36 13.88
N PRO A 42 13.06 10.76 14.47
CA PRO A 42 13.61 12.09 14.25
C PRO A 42 13.88 12.35 12.76
N CYS A 43 13.26 13.40 12.23
CA CYS A 43 13.45 13.88 10.86
C CYS A 43 13.72 15.38 10.91
N GLU A 44 14.97 15.78 10.72
CA GLU A 44 15.34 17.20 10.67
C GLU A 44 14.92 17.85 9.34
N ASN A 45 15.06 17.09 8.24
CA ASN A 45 14.75 17.54 6.89
C ASN A 45 14.15 16.39 6.09
N GLY A 46 12.88 16.54 5.70
CA GLY A 46 12.21 15.66 4.75
C GLY A 46 10.79 15.29 5.13
N VAL A 47 10.08 14.70 4.17
CA VAL A 47 8.67 14.30 4.30
C VAL A 47 8.50 12.81 4.00
N PHE A 48 7.66 12.15 4.79
CA PHE A 48 7.15 10.82 4.47
C PHE A 48 5.64 10.89 4.36
N GLU A 49 5.13 10.63 3.16
CA GLU A 49 3.72 10.67 2.83
C GLU A 49 3.20 9.27 2.55
N ILE A 50 1.96 9.00 2.95
CA ILE A 50 1.26 7.77 2.59
C ILE A 50 0.00 8.17 1.84
N VAL A 51 -0.16 7.66 0.62
CA VAL A 51 -1.33 7.92 -0.22
C VAL A 51 -2.14 6.64 -0.30
N GLU A 52 -3.34 6.66 0.29
CA GLU A 52 -4.32 5.59 0.16
C GLU A 52 -5.08 5.76 -1.16
N ILE A 53 -5.11 4.71 -1.99
CA ILE A 53 -5.82 4.70 -3.28
C ILE A 53 -6.97 3.68 -3.30
N GLU A 54 -8.02 4.00 -4.05
CA GLU A 54 -9.20 3.17 -4.24
C GLU A 54 -9.63 3.17 -5.70
N GLN A 55 -10.39 2.16 -6.12
CA GLN A 55 -11.03 2.10 -7.44
C GLN A 55 -12.16 3.13 -7.56
N ASP A 56 -12.38 3.67 -8.75
CA ASP A 56 -13.48 4.62 -9.00
C ASP A 56 -14.88 3.99 -8.87
N GLY A 57 -14.97 2.67 -9.06
CA GLY A 57 -16.20 1.91 -8.96
C GLY A 57 -16.00 0.40 -9.04
N GLU A 58 -17.05 -0.36 -8.72
CA GLU A 58 -17.04 -1.81 -8.74
C GLU A 58 -18.03 -2.33 -9.79
N SER A 59 -17.61 -3.31 -10.58
CA SER A 59 -18.47 -4.02 -11.54
C SER A 59 -18.04 -5.48 -11.64
N LEU A 60 -19.01 -6.37 -11.83
CA LEU A 60 -18.76 -7.79 -12.11
C LEU A 60 -18.60 -8.05 -13.62
N ASP A 61 -18.88 -7.06 -14.46
CA ASP A 61 -18.85 -7.16 -15.93
C ASP A 61 -17.48 -6.78 -16.53
N VAL A 62 -16.48 -6.51 -15.69
CA VAL A 62 -15.12 -6.16 -16.12
C VAL A 62 -14.19 -7.38 -16.05
N PRO A 63 -13.19 -7.48 -16.94
CA PRO A 63 -12.20 -8.54 -16.86
C PRO A 63 -11.41 -8.47 -15.55
N ARG A 64 -11.08 -9.63 -15.00
CA ARG A 64 -10.20 -9.71 -13.82
C ARG A 64 -8.77 -9.35 -14.19
N ILE A 65 -8.06 -8.72 -13.26
CA ILE A 65 -6.61 -8.52 -13.38
C ILE A 65 -5.94 -9.90 -13.32
N PRO A 66 -5.10 -10.26 -14.32
CA PRO A 66 -4.45 -11.56 -14.36
C PRO A 66 -3.47 -11.71 -13.19
N LYS A 67 -3.39 -12.93 -12.64
CA LYS A 67 -2.45 -13.27 -11.56
C LYS A 67 -1.19 -13.93 -12.13
N GLY A 68 -0.05 -13.64 -11.51
CA GLY A 68 1.19 -14.38 -11.71
C GLY A 68 1.15 -15.78 -11.09
N THR A 69 2.28 -16.49 -11.14
CA THR A 69 2.41 -17.85 -10.61
C THR A 69 3.23 -17.89 -9.32
N ASP A 70 3.20 -16.79 -8.57
CA ASP A 70 4.05 -16.54 -7.41
C ASP A 70 3.58 -17.31 -6.16
N GLY A 71 4.53 -17.63 -5.28
CA GLY A 71 4.26 -18.27 -4.01
C GLY A 71 3.55 -19.62 -4.14
N ARG A 72 2.31 -19.71 -3.63
CA ARG A 72 1.48 -20.93 -3.58
C ARG A 72 0.44 -21.03 -4.70
N ALA A 73 0.60 -20.29 -5.80
CA ALA A 73 -0.43 -20.16 -6.84
C ALA A 73 -0.78 -21.45 -7.63
N ARG A 74 0.09 -22.46 -7.68
CA ARG A 74 -0.05 -23.66 -8.55
C ARG A 74 -0.16 -24.98 -7.80
N ARG A 75 -0.20 -24.96 -6.48
CA ARG A 75 -0.11 -26.18 -5.66
C ARG A 75 -1.49 -26.77 -5.39
#